data_AF-A0A7C2BP91-F1
#
_entry.id   AF-A0A7C2BP91-F1
#
_cell.length_a   1.000
_cell.length_b   1.000
_cell.length_c   1.000
_cell.angle_alpha   90.00
_cell.angle_beta   90.00
_cell.angle_gamma   90.00
#
_symmetry.space_group_name_H-M   'P 1'
#
loop_
_entity.id
_entity.type
_entity.pdbx_description
1 polymer ?
#
loop_
_entity_poly.entity_id
_entity_poly.type
_entity_poly.pdbx_seq_one_letter_code
_entity_poly.pdbx_strand_id
1 'polypeptide(L)' 'MVRITLRRSLIGTKPEQRAAAATLGLRRLGQSVVRPLRPEVEGLIRRLAHLVEVTPEGQLPGGGKGDATADR' A
#
# COMPACT_ATOMS: atom_id res chain seq x y z
N MET A 1 -4.22 9.99 5.64
CA MET A 1 -3.76 9.81 4.23
C MET A 1 -2.83 8.60 4.19
N VAL A 2 -2.60 7.98 3.03
CA VAL A 2 -1.58 6.93 2.90
C VAL A 2 -0.54 7.33 1.86
N ARG A 3 0.73 7.16 2.22
CA ARG A 3 1.87 7.30 1.34
C ARG A 3 2.25 5.92 0.83
N ILE A 4 2.24 5.76 -0.48
CA ILE A 4 2.56 4.51 -1.17
C ILE A 4 3.91 4.72 -1.84
N THR A 5 4.91 3.92 -1.48
CA THR A 5 6.28 4.01 -1.99
C THR A 5 6.65 2.74 -2.74
N LEU A 6 7.11 2.86 -3.98
CA LEU A 6 7.56 1.68 -4.75
C LEU A 6 8.97 1.27 -4.30
N ARG A 7 9.10 0.15 -3.59
CA ARG A 7 10.39 -0.35 -3.07
C ARG A 7 11.06 -1.37 -3.97
N ARG A 8 10.29 -2.09 -4.77
CA ARG A 8 10.80 -3.08 -5.72
C ARG A 8 10.52 -2.67 -7.15
N SER A 9 11.41 -3.06 -8.06
CA SER A 9 11.22 -2.80 -9.49
C SER A 9 9.99 -3.53 -10.02
N LEU A 10 9.30 -2.91 -10.98
CA LEU A 10 8.18 -3.53 -11.71
C LEU A 10 8.67 -4.45 -12.85
N ILE A 11 9.98 -4.50 -13.11
CA ILE A 11 10.57 -5.35 -14.16
C ILE A 11 10.39 -6.82 -13.76
N GLY A 12 9.74 -7.61 -14.63
CA GLY A 12 9.45 -9.02 -14.37
C GLY A 12 8.20 -9.28 -13.51
N THR A 13 7.47 -8.25 -13.10
CA THR A 13 6.19 -8.40 -12.40
C THR A 13 5.05 -8.66 -13.38
N LYS A 14 3.93 -9.20 -12.87
CA LYS A 14 2.76 -9.51 -13.70
C LYS A 14 2.26 -8.24 -14.41
N PRO A 15 1.75 -8.34 -15.65
CA PRO A 15 1.26 -7.17 -16.40
C PRO A 15 0.17 -6.40 -15.65
N GLU A 16 -0.69 -7.11 -14.91
CA GLU A 16 -1.72 -6.51 -14.05
C GLU A 16 -1.15 -5.65 -12.92
N GLN A 17 -0.04 -6.08 -12.31
CA GLN A 17 0.64 -5.32 -11.27
C GLN A 17 1.28 -4.07 -11.85
N ARG A 18 1.90 -4.18 -13.03
CA ARG A 18 2.46 -3.03 -13.74
C ARG A 18 1.39 -2.01 -14.12
N ALA A 19 0.21 -2.47 -14.56
CA ALA A 19 -0.94 -1.60 -14.82
C ALA A 19 -1.42 -0.90 -13.53
N ALA A 20 -1.59 -1.64 -12.44
CA ALA A 20 -1.99 -1.06 -11.15
C ALA A 20 -1.00 0.01 -10.64
N ALA A 21 0.31 -0.24 -10.77
CA ALA A 21 1.33 0.73 -10.38
C ALA A 21 1.28 1.98 -11.27
N ALA A 22 1.04 1.81 -12.58
CA ALA A 22 0.84 2.93 -13.51
C ALA A 22 -0.41 3.76 -13.16
N THR A 23 -1.53 3.11 -12.78
CA THR A 23 -2.75 3.79 -12.30
C THR A 23 -2.49 4.62 -11.05
N LEU A 24 -1.67 4.11 -10.13
CA LEU A 24 -1.25 4.85 -8.92
C LEU A 24 -0.23 5.96 -9.21
N GLY A 25 0.35 6.02 -10.42
CA GLY A 25 1.37 6.98 -10.81
C GLY A 25 2.79 6.59 -10.40
N LEU A 26 3.01 5.34 -10.01
CA LEU A 26 4.30 4.79 -9.59
C LEU A 26 5.05 4.27 -10.83
N ARG A 27 5.87 5.14 -11.43
CA ARG A 27 6.63 4.84 -12.66
C ARG A 27 8.11 4.55 -12.40
N ARG A 28 8.67 5.03 -11.28
CA ARG A 28 10.09 4.91 -10.94
C ARG A 28 10.28 4.25 -9.57
N LEU A 29 11.37 3.50 -9.42
CA LEU A 29 11.77 2.92 -8.14
C LEU A 29 12.03 4.04 -7.12
N GLY A 30 11.54 3.89 -5.89
CA GLY A 30 11.64 4.89 -4.83
C GLY A 30 10.65 6.05 -4.95
N GLN A 31 9.82 6.08 -6.00
CA GLN A 31 8.76 7.09 -6.12
C GLN A 31 7.69 6.84 -5.05
N SER A 32 7.25 7.92 -4.40
CA SER A 32 6.18 7.88 -3.42
C SER A 32 5.02 8.78 -3.82
N VAL A 33 3.78 8.31 -3.63
CA VAL A 33 2.55 9.06 -3.92
C VAL A 33 1.65 9.04 -2.70
N VAL A 34 1.08 10.19 -2.36
CA VAL A 34 0.12 10.33 -1.26
C VAL A 34 -1.30 10.28 -1.83
N ARG A 35 -2.12 9.37 -1.31
CA ARG A 35 -3.54 9.22 -1.68
C ARG A 35 -4.41 9.02 -0.44
N PRO A 36 -5.69 9.39 -0.50
CA PRO A 36 -6.65 8.98 0.52
C PRO A 36 -6.88 7.46 0.45
N LEU A 37 -7.06 6.82 1.59
CA LEU A 37 -7.38 5.39 1.67
C LEU A 37 -8.84 5.19 1.22
N ARG A 38 -9.01 4.82 -0.05
CA ARG A 38 -10.29 4.44 -0.64
C ARG A 38 -10.27 2.93 -0.94
N PRO A 39 -11.42 2.24 -0.96
CA PRO A 39 -11.47 0.81 -1.27
C PRO A 39 -10.85 0.48 -2.64
N GLU A 40 -10.97 1.38 -3.61
CA GLU A 40 -10.31 1.27 -4.93
C GLU A 40 -8.77 1.24 -4.80
N VAL A 41 -8.20 2.18 -4.04
CA VAL A 41 -6.75 2.30 -3.82
C VAL A 41 -6.24 1.12 -3.00
N GLU A 42 -7.01 0.69 -2.01
CA GLU A 42 -6.69 -0.47 -1.19
C GLU A 42 -6.64 -1.76 -2.03
N GLY A 43 -7.58 -1.96 -2.96
CA GLY A 43 -7.55 -3.08 -3.90
C GLY A 43 -6.29 -3.10 -4.77
N LEU A 44 -5.87 -1.93 -5.26
CA LEU A 44 -4.63 -1.79 -6.04
C LEU A 44 -3.38 -2.05 -5.19
N ILE A 45 -3.35 -1.52 -3.95
CA ILE A 45 -2.26 -1.76 -3.00
C ILE A 45 -2.14 -3.25 -2.68
N ARG A 46 -3.25 -3.94 -2.41
CA ARG A 46 -3.25 -5.38 -2.08
C ARG A 46 -2.65 -6.22 -3.21
N ARG A 47 -2.94 -5.88 -4.47
CA ARG A 47 -2.32 -6.52 -5.64
C ARG A 47 -0.80 -6.31 -5.72
N LEU A 48 -0.32 -5.21 -5.15
CA LEU A 48 1.07 -4.78 -5.13
C LEU A 48 1.76 -4.94 -3.77
N ALA A 49 1.13 -5.64 -2.81
CA ALA A 49 1.50 -5.61 -1.40
C ALA A 49 2.98 -5.94 -1.11
N HIS A 50 3.63 -6.71 -1.98
CA HIS A 50 5.03 -7.13 -1.85
C HIS A 50 6.02 -6.18 -2.56
N LEU A 51 5.51 -5.29 -3.43
CA LEU A 51 6.28 -4.35 -4.26
C LEU A 51 6.26 -2.93 -3.71
N VAL A 52 5.19 -2.56 -3.02
CA VAL A 52 5.00 -1.23 -2.43
C VAL A 52 5.03 -1.28 -0.91
N GLU A 53 5.53 -0.20 -0.33
CA GLU A 53 5.47 0.08 1.09
C GLU A 53 4.41 1.15 1.34
N VAL A 54 3.50 0.90 2.29
CA VAL A 54 2.42 1.83 2.62
C VAL A 54 2.65 2.39 4.00
N THR A 55 2.73 3.71 4.10
CA THR A 55 2.89 4.44 5.35
C THR A 55 1.65 5.30 5.59
N PRO A 56 0.95 5.15 6.71
CA PRO A 56 -0.15 6.03 7.06
C PRO A 56 0.39 7.43 7.43
N GLU A 57 0.16 8.41 6.55
CA GLU A 57 0.40 9.83 6.79
C GLU A 57 -0.82 10.37 7.57
N GLY A 58 -0.73 10.36 8.90
CA GLY A 58 -1.76 10.94 9.78
C GLY A 58 -2.26 10.06 10.94
N GLN A 59 -1.55 8.99 11.32
CA GLN A 59 -1.85 8.24 12.53
C GLN A 59 -0.65 8.35 13.49
N LEU A 60 -0.80 9.18 14.53
CA LEU A 60 -0.06 8.98 15.79
C LEU A 60 -0.32 7.53 16.26
N PRO A 61 0.70 6.78 16.73
CA PRO A 61 0.52 5.39 17.13
C PRO A 61 -0.44 5.33 18.32
N GLY A 62 -1.67 4.87 18.08
CA GLY A 62 -2.70 4.71 19.10
C GLY A 62 -3.73 3.70 18.64
N GLY A 63 -3.84 2.59 19.40
CA GLY A 63 -4.75 1.47 19.19
C GLY A 63 -4.04 0.31 18.49
N GLY A 64 -3.55 -0.73 19.16
CA GLY A 64 -4.23 -1.49 20.21
C GLY A 64 -4.43 -2.89 19.66
N LYS A 65 -3.40 -3.73 19.72
CA LYS A 65 -3.54 -5.18 19.57
C LYS A 65 -4.30 -5.64 20.81
N GLY A 66 -5.62 -5.71 20.69
CA GLY A 66 -6.55 -5.91 21.80
C GLY A 66 -7.56 -7.01 21.50
N ASP A 67 -7.14 -8.08 20.83
CA ASP A 67 -7.94 -9.29 20.68
C ASP A 67 -7.44 -10.29 21.72
N ALA A 68 -7.68 -9.95 22.99
CA ALA A 68 -7.73 -10.93 24.06
C ALA A 68 -8.97 -11.80 23.80
N THR A 69 -8.79 -12.91 23.09
CA THR A 69 -9.75 -14.01 23.13
C THR A 69 -9.59 -14.69 24.49
N ALA A 70 -10.38 -14.24 25.45
CA ALA A 70 -10.64 -14.92 26.72
C ALA A 70 -12.08 -14.62 27.15
N ASP A 71 -13.00 -15.52 26.83
CA ASP A 71 -14.31 -15.70 27.48
C ASP A 71 -14.82 -17.08 27.04
N ARG A 72 -15.34 -17.98 27.87
CA ARG A 72 -15.30 -18.30 29.30
C ARG A 72 -15.82 -19.74 29.38
#